data_AF-A0A1E7F4G3-F1
#
_entry.id   AF-A0A1E7F4G3-F1
#
_cell.length_a   1.000
_cell.length_b   1.000
_cell.length_c   1.000
_cell.angle_alpha   90.00
_cell.angle_beta   90.00
_cell.angle_gamma   90.00
#
_symmetry.space_group_name_H-M   'P 1'
#
loop_
_entity.id
_entity.type
_entity.pdbx_description
1 polymer ?
#
loop_
_entity_poly.entity_id
_entity_poly.type
_entity_poly.pdbx_seq_one_letter_code
_entity_poly.pdbx_strand_id
1 'polypeptide(L)'
;MGGKQFGPPVVMGDESIMSKKAHGTSAVPVQDNLRWDCDKKTASNICNFNRHYAEHSGYFEGKSKFLAEAKASSKIEFFDSNTGKLLYTAPIGRTMDDFLIESKAHGWPSFRDEETNWANVRVLSDGETVSADGTHLGHNLPDRHGNRFCINLVCVAGNKK
;
A
#
# COMPACT_ATOMS: atom_id res chain seq x y z
N MET A 1 -25.19 1.75 9.41
CA MET A 1 -25.42 0.30 9.25
C MET A 1 -24.06 -0.33 9.03
N GLY A 2 -23.67 -1.28 9.88
CA GLY A 2 -22.27 -1.63 10.14
C GLY A 2 -21.56 -2.27 8.95
N GLY A 3 -20.48 -1.64 8.48
CA GLY A 3 -19.59 -2.25 7.50
C GLY A 3 -18.77 -3.39 8.11
N LYS A 4 -17.97 -4.07 7.28
CA LYS A 4 -17.15 -5.21 7.70
C LYS A 4 -16.20 -4.79 8.82
N GLN A 5 -16.05 -5.65 9.81
CA GLN A 5 -14.99 -5.57 10.79
C GLN A 5 -13.99 -6.68 10.50
N PHE A 6 -12.73 -6.30 10.38
CA PHE A 6 -11.63 -7.25 10.26
C PHE A 6 -11.04 -7.47 11.66
N GLY A 7 -10.85 -8.73 12.03
CA GLY A 7 -10.32 -9.09 13.35
C GLY A 7 -8.86 -8.68 13.53
N PRO A 8 -8.34 -8.71 14.77
CA PRO A 8 -6.92 -8.49 15.05
C PRO A 8 -6.01 -9.37 14.18
N PRO A 9 -4.85 -8.87 13.74
CA PRO A 9 -4.22 -7.61 14.17
C PRO A 9 -4.69 -6.36 13.41
N VAL A 10 -5.69 -6.46 12.54
CA VAL A 10 -6.17 -5.32 11.75
C VAL A 10 -6.63 -4.17 12.64
N VAL A 11 -6.12 -2.97 12.37
CA VAL A 11 -6.58 -1.73 12.99
C VAL A 11 -7.59 -1.07 12.06
N MET A 12 -8.86 -1.05 12.49
CA MET A 12 -9.94 -0.40 11.75
C MET A 12 -9.75 1.12 11.71
N GLY A 13 -10.03 1.72 10.55
CA GLY A 13 -10.10 3.16 10.36
C GLY A 13 -11.54 3.65 10.29
N ASP A 14 -11.74 4.92 10.65
CA ASP A 14 -12.99 5.62 10.38
C ASP A 14 -12.98 6.23 8.97
N GLU A 15 -14.15 6.31 8.34
CA GLU A 15 -14.32 6.88 7.00
C GLU A 15 -13.79 8.33 6.91
N SER A 16 -13.82 9.09 8.02
CA SER A 16 -13.28 10.45 8.09
C SER A 16 -11.78 10.56 7.80
N ILE A 17 -11.01 9.47 7.90
CA ILE A 17 -9.60 9.43 7.48
C ILE A 17 -9.47 9.80 6.00
N MET A 18 -10.45 9.43 5.17
CA MET A 18 -10.46 9.71 3.74
C MET A 18 -11.32 10.91 3.35
N SER A 19 -11.73 11.72 4.34
CA SER A 19 -12.37 13.01 4.06
C SER A 19 -11.45 13.94 3.27
N LYS A 20 -12.06 14.86 2.50
CA LYS A 20 -11.34 15.84 1.70
C LYS A 20 -10.44 16.71 2.56
N LYS A 21 -9.18 16.85 2.14
CA LYS A 21 -8.12 17.68 2.75
C LYS A 21 -7.55 18.64 1.70
N ALA A 22 -6.36 19.19 1.97
CA ALA A 22 -5.70 20.15 1.10
C ALA A 22 -5.33 19.57 -0.28
N HIS A 23 -5.01 18.27 -0.38
CA HIS A 23 -4.67 17.59 -1.62
C HIS A 23 -5.45 16.28 -1.76
N GLY A 24 -6.69 16.37 -2.23
CA GLY A 24 -7.57 15.21 -2.34
C GLY A 24 -7.96 14.69 -0.97
N THR A 25 -7.63 13.43 -0.67
CA THR A 25 -7.81 12.83 0.66
C THR A 25 -6.60 13.01 1.59
N SER A 26 -5.51 13.59 1.12
CA SER A 26 -4.27 13.78 1.88
C SER A 26 -3.98 15.26 2.19
N ALA A 27 -3.20 15.53 3.23
CA ALA A 27 -2.79 16.90 3.58
C ALA A 27 -1.70 17.46 2.66
N VAL A 28 -0.90 16.58 2.04
CA VAL A 28 0.25 16.93 1.18
C VAL A 28 0.19 16.11 -0.11
N PRO A 29 0.79 16.58 -1.22
CA PRO A 29 0.93 15.77 -2.43
C PRO A 29 1.92 14.61 -2.23
N VAL A 30 1.94 13.69 -3.21
CA VAL A 30 3.01 12.68 -3.31
C VAL A 30 4.38 13.36 -3.43
N GLN A 31 5.41 12.73 -2.88
CA GLN A 31 6.80 13.17 -3.00
C GLN A 31 7.23 13.28 -4.47
N ASP A 32 8.11 14.23 -4.77
CA ASP A 32 8.57 14.47 -6.15
C ASP A 32 9.47 13.34 -6.69
N ASN A 33 10.24 12.70 -5.80
CA ASN A 33 11.28 11.73 -6.13
C ASN A 33 10.90 10.30 -5.71
N LEU A 34 9.72 9.82 -6.13
CA LEU A 34 9.26 8.46 -5.79
C LEU A 34 10.29 7.39 -6.18
N ARG A 35 10.43 6.38 -5.32
CA ARG A 35 11.28 5.23 -5.52
C ARG A 35 10.85 4.43 -6.76
N TRP A 36 11.81 3.68 -7.28
CA TRP A 36 11.63 2.73 -8.38
C TRP A 36 11.07 3.31 -9.67
N ASP A 37 11.27 4.61 -9.91
CA ASP A 37 10.73 5.32 -11.07
C ASP A 37 9.21 5.18 -11.19
N CYS A 38 8.51 5.20 -10.05
CA CYS A 38 7.06 5.25 -10.03
C CYS A 38 6.56 6.56 -10.63
N ASP A 39 5.50 6.48 -11.45
CA ASP A 39 4.96 7.61 -12.19
C ASP A 39 4.20 8.53 -11.23
N LYS A 40 4.66 9.79 -11.15
CA LYS A 40 4.11 10.77 -10.21
C LYS A 40 2.66 11.14 -10.52
N LYS A 41 2.24 11.14 -11.79
CA LYS A 41 0.87 11.51 -12.16
C LYS A 41 -0.10 10.41 -11.75
N THR A 42 0.24 9.15 -12.03
CA THR A 42 -0.47 7.97 -11.55
C THR A 42 -0.50 7.96 -10.02
N ALA A 43 0.64 8.15 -9.36
CA ALA A 43 0.71 8.21 -7.90
C ALA A 43 -0.20 9.30 -7.34
N SER A 44 -0.14 10.53 -7.86
CA SER A 44 -0.99 11.63 -7.40
C SER A 44 -2.47 11.30 -7.54
N ASN A 45 -2.88 10.68 -8.64
CA ASN A 45 -4.27 10.28 -8.86
C ASN A 45 -4.71 9.16 -7.90
N ILE A 46 -3.97 8.05 -7.87
CA ILE A 46 -4.33 6.85 -7.08
C ILE A 46 -4.23 7.13 -5.58
N CYS A 47 -3.22 7.85 -5.11
CA CYS A 47 -3.05 8.14 -3.68
C CYS A 47 -4.14 9.06 -3.10
N ASN A 48 -4.67 10.00 -3.91
CA ASN A 48 -5.38 11.17 -3.37
C ASN A 48 -6.76 11.46 -3.98
N PHE A 49 -6.98 11.07 -5.23
CA PHE A 49 -8.17 11.49 -6.00
C PHE A 49 -9.00 10.30 -6.49
N ASN A 50 -8.57 9.07 -6.20
CA ASN A 50 -9.25 7.85 -6.59
C ASN A 50 -9.18 6.82 -5.46
N ARG A 51 -10.34 6.41 -4.96
CA ARG A 51 -10.49 5.42 -3.88
C ARG A 51 -11.04 4.08 -4.36
N HIS A 52 -11.46 4.00 -5.63
CA HIS A 52 -12.16 2.84 -6.17
C HIS A 52 -11.32 2.02 -7.15
N TYR A 53 -10.34 2.65 -7.81
CA TYR A 53 -9.46 1.96 -8.75
C TYR A 53 -8.01 1.94 -8.27
N ALA A 54 -7.26 0.98 -8.80
CA ALA A 54 -5.84 0.84 -8.61
C ALA A 54 -5.04 1.34 -9.83
N GLU A 55 -3.72 1.41 -9.72
CA GLU A 55 -2.82 1.33 -10.87
C GLU A 55 -3.05 0.02 -11.65
N HIS A 56 -2.58 -0.08 -12.89
CA HIS A 56 -2.80 -1.30 -13.68
C HIS A 56 -2.15 -2.53 -13.04
N SER A 57 -2.82 -3.69 -13.15
CA SER A 57 -2.27 -4.98 -12.70
C SER A 57 -0.94 -5.27 -13.40
N GLY A 58 0.07 -5.66 -12.62
CA GLY A 58 1.43 -5.91 -13.09
C GLY A 58 2.31 -4.66 -13.17
N TYR A 59 1.85 -3.48 -12.72
CA TYR A 59 2.64 -2.23 -12.74
C TYR A 59 4.05 -2.42 -12.17
N PHE A 60 4.17 -3.13 -11.04
CA PHE A 60 5.43 -3.39 -10.38
C PHE A 60 6.39 -4.27 -11.20
N GLU A 61 5.88 -5.14 -12.06
CA GLU A 61 6.70 -6.02 -12.91
C GLU A 61 7.51 -5.21 -13.95
N GLY A 62 7.01 -4.04 -14.33
CA GLY A 62 7.73 -3.09 -15.19
C GLY A 62 8.79 -2.26 -14.47
N LYS A 63 8.89 -2.33 -13.13
CA LYS A 63 9.80 -1.50 -12.34
C LYS A 63 11.11 -2.23 -12.09
N SER A 64 12.04 -2.12 -13.04
CA SER A 64 13.36 -2.76 -12.96
C SER A 64 14.13 -2.43 -11.68
N LYS A 65 14.04 -1.19 -11.19
CA LYS A 65 14.64 -0.78 -9.91
C LYS A 65 14.02 -1.47 -8.69
N PHE A 66 12.70 -1.68 -8.69
CA PHE A 66 12.02 -2.42 -7.63
C PHE A 66 12.46 -3.89 -7.64
N LEU A 67 12.42 -4.52 -8.81
CA LEU A 67 12.82 -5.92 -8.96
C LEU A 67 14.30 -6.15 -8.64
N ALA A 68 15.17 -5.20 -8.98
CA ALA A 68 16.59 -5.24 -8.62
C ALA A 68 16.79 -5.14 -7.10
N GLU A 69 16.05 -4.26 -6.42
CA GLU A 69 16.11 -4.15 -4.95
C GLU A 69 15.60 -5.42 -4.29
N ALA A 70 14.48 -6.00 -4.78
CA ALA A 70 13.94 -7.25 -4.28
C ALA A 70 14.93 -8.40 -4.43
N LYS A 71 15.65 -8.48 -5.55
CA LYS A 71 16.70 -9.48 -5.75
C LYS A 71 17.91 -9.28 -4.84
N ALA A 72 18.24 -8.04 -4.48
CA ALA A 72 19.43 -7.71 -3.70
C ALA A 72 19.20 -7.69 -2.19
N SER A 73 17.94 -7.73 -1.73
CA SER A 73 17.58 -7.48 -0.34
C SER A 73 16.77 -8.63 0.24
N SER A 74 17.03 -8.99 1.50
CA SER A 74 16.19 -9.97 2.23
C SER A 74 14.85 -9.39 2.68
N LYS A 75 14.74 -8.05 2.73
CA LYS A 75 13.54 -7.29 3.09
C LYS A 75 13.58 -5.91 2.47
N ILE A 76 12.40 -5.33 2.24
CA ILE A 76 12.19 -3.98 1.73
C ILE A 76 11.26 -3.25 2.70
N GLU A 77 11.63 -2.02 3.04
CA GLU A 77 10.74 -1.07 3.70
C GLU A 77 9.95 -0.29 2.65
N PHE A 78 8.65 -0.14 2.84
CA PHE A 78 7.71 0.50 1.93
C PHE A 78 7.10 1.72 2.63
N PHE A 79 7.28 2.90 2.05
CA PHE A 79 6.90 4.17 2.69
C PHE A 79 5.78 4.85 1.92
N ASP A 80 4.87 5.50 2.65
CA ASP A 80 3.78 6.30 2.11
C ASP A 80 4.31 7.32 1.10
N SER A 81 3.82 7.27 -0.13
CA SER A 81 4.23 8.17 -1.20
C SER A 81 3.94 9.64 -0.90
N ASN A 82 2.97 9.97 -0.03
CA ASN A 82 2.70 11.34 0.40
C ASN A 82 3.60 11.75 1.56
N THR A 83 3.63 10.97 2.63
CA THR A 83 4.22 11.40 3.91
C THR A 83 5.64 10.90 4.15
N GLY A 84 6.05 9.81 3.52
CA GLY A 84 7.32 9.11 3.79
C GLY A 84 7.31 8.27 5.07
N LYS A 85 6.15 8.08 5.71
CA LYS A 85 6.02 7.21 6.89
C LYS A 85 6.05 5.74 6.47
N LEU A 86 6.67 4.88 7.29
CA LEU A 86 6.75 3.45 7.03
C LEU A 86 5.36 2.80 7.09
N LEU A 87 4.94 2.15 6.01
CA LEU A 87 3.66 1.46 5.90
C LEU A 87 3.81 -0.06 5.98
N TYR A 88 4.82 -0.61 5.30
CA TYR A 88 5.06 -2.05 5.29
C TYR A 88 6.56 -2.39 5.35
N THR A 89 6.87 -3.56 5.88
CA THR A 89 8.19 -4.19 5.76
C THR A 89 7.98 -5.62 5.27
N ALA A 90 8.44 -5.93 4.07
CA ALA A 90 8.21 -7.25 3.46
C ALA A 90 9.45 -7.80 2.75
N PRO A 91 9.64 -9.13 2.73
CA PRO A 91 8.80 -10.13 3.38
C PRO A 91 9.05 -10.26 4.89
N ILE A 92 8.06 -10.78 5.63
CA ILE A 92 8.19 -11.30 7.01
C ILE A 92 7.48 -12.66 7.08
N GLY A 93 8.14 -13.67 7.66
CA GLY A 93 7.57 -15.03 7.76
C GLY A 93 7.54 -15.83 6.45
N ARG A 94 8.11 -15.29 5.36
CA ARG A 94 8.23 -15.93 4.04
C ARG A 94 9.46 -15.43 3.30
N THR A 95 9.76 -16.02 2.14
CA THR A 95 10.88 -15.56 1.30
C THR A 95 10.47 -14.39 0.40
N MET A 96 11.45 -13.67 -0.16
CA MET A 96 11.18 -12.61 -1.13
C MET A 96 10.56 -13.16 -2.41
N ASP A 97 10.96 -14.37 -2.81
CA ASP A 97 10.38 -15.06 -3.96
C ASP A 97 8.89 -15.38 -3.71
N ASP A 98 8.52 -15.85 -2.52
CA ASP A 98 7.11 -16.08 -2.16
C ASP A 98 6.30 -14.78 -2.18
N PHE A 99 6.88 -13.67 -1.69
CA PHE A 99 6.27 -12.34 -1.77
C PHE A 99 6.01 -11.92 -3.22
N LEU A 100 7.00 -12.07 -4.10
CA LEU A 100 6.88 -11.71 -5.52
C LEU A 100 5.92 -12.64 -6.28
N ILE A 101 5.93 -13.95 -5.99
CA ILE A 101 5.03 -14.93 -6.59
C ILE A 101 3.58 -14.59 -6.23
N GLU A 102 3.30 -14.34 -4.96
CA GLU A 102 1.95 -13.96 -4.52
C GLU A 102 1.53 -12.62 -5.14
N SER A 103 2.42 -11.62 -5.12
CA SER A 103 2.16 -10.31 -5.70
C SER A 103 1.84 -10.40 -7.20
N LYS A 104 2.55 -11.26 -7.94
CA LYS A 104 2.31 -11.50 -9.36
C LYS A 104 0.99 -12.22 -9.61
N ALA A 105 0.66 -13.22 -8.79
CA ALA A 105 -0.60 -13.96 -8.92
C ALA A 105 -1.83 -13.04 -8.76
N HIS A 106 -1.70 -11.97 -7.97
CA HIS A 106 -2.78 -11.01 -7.73
C HIS A 106 -2.66 -9.69 -8.49
N GLY A 107 -1.52 -9.41 -9.12
CA GLY A 107 -1.30 -8.22 -9.95
C GLY A 107 -0.70 -7.01 -9.22
N TRP A 108 -0.62 -7.03 -7.89
CA TRP A 108 -0.07 -5.94 -7.08
C TRP A 108 0.72 -6.49 -5.90
N PRO A 109 1.71 -5.75 -5.37
CA PRO A 109 2.34 -6.04 -4.09
C PRO A 109 1.31 -6.47 -3.04
N SER A 110 1.43 -7.71 -2.58
CA SER A 110 0.45 -8.35 -1.69
C SER A 110 1.08 -8.61 -0.32
N PHE A 111 0.65 -7.84 0.68
CA PHE A 111 1.20 -7.87 2.03
C PHE A 111 0.34 -8.71 2.98
N ARG A 112 0.97 -9.27 4.02
CA ARG A 112 0.32 -9.99 5.13
C ARG A 112 0.34 -9.18 6.43
N ASP A 113 -0.32 -9.70 7.45
CA ASP A 113 -0.54 -9.01 8.72
C ASP A 113 0.78 -8.65 9.42
N GLU A 114 1.77 -9.53 9.38
CA GLU A 114 3.10 -9.36 9.99
C GLU A 114 3.96 -8.32 9.28
N GLU A 115 3.66 -8.06 8.01
CA GLU A 115 4.38 -7.10 7.16
C GLU A 115 3.82 -5.69 7.29
N THR A 116 2.69 -5.52 7.98
CA THR A 116 1.94 -4.26 8.05
C THR A 116 2.29 -3.44 9.30
N ASN A 117 2.65 -2.17 9.10
CA ASN A 117 2.85 -1.24 10.20
C ASN A 117 1.50 -0.64 10.65
N TRP A 118 0.86 -1.32 11.60
CA TRP A 118 -0.43 -0.90 12.17
C TRP A 118 -0.43 0.45 12.88
N ALA A 119 0.73 1.06 13.16
CA ALA A 119 0.77 2.46 13.61
C ALA A 119 0.28 3.41 12.50
N ASN A 120 0.60 3.11 11.24
CA ASN A 120 0.38 4.00 10.08
C ASN A 120 -0.63 3.46 9.06
N VAL A 121 -1.09 2.21 9.17
CA VAL A 121 -2.05 1.60 8.23
C VAL A 121 -3.39 1.37 8.91
N ARG A 122 -4.49 1.62 8.17
CA ARG A 122 -5.86 1.35 8.61
C ARG A 122 -6.61 0.59 7.52
N VAL A 123 -7.62 -0.18 7.93
CA VAL A 123 -8.59 -0.81 7.02
C VAL A 123 -9.96 -0.23 7.31
N LEU A 124 -10.62 0.29 6.28
CA LEU A 124 -11.98 0.81 6.36
C LEU A 124 -13.00 -0.33 6.26
N SER A 125 -14.25 0.00 6.58
CA SER A 125 -15.30 -1.00 6.73
C SER A 125 -15.75 -1.68 5.42
N ASP A 126 -15.37 -1.13 4.26
CA ASP A 126 -15.55 -1.74 2.95
C ASP A 126 -14.35 -2.58 2.50
N GLY A 127 -13.24 -2.55 3.25
CA GLY A 127 -11.99 -3.21 2.95
C GLY A 127 -10.95 -2.30 2.30
N GLU A 128 -11.22 -1.01 2.08
CA GLU A 128 -10.22 -0.06 1.63
C GLU A 128 -9.07 0.02 2.64
N THR A 129 -7.83 -0.18 2.17
CA THR A 129 -6.62 -0.05 2.98
C THR A 129 -6.01 1.33 2.72
N VAL A 130 -5.78 2.07 3.79
CA VAL A 130 -5.35 3.48 3.74
C VAL A 130 -4.22 3.77 4.71
N SER A 131 -3.44 4.82 4.46
CA SER A 131 -2.57 5.37 5.50
C SER A 131 -3.39 6.14 6.53
N ALA A 132 -2.91 6.20 7.76
CA ALA A 132 -3.54 6.96 8.84
C ALA A 132 -3.65 8.47 8.54
N ASP A 133 -2.90 8.97 7.55
CA ASP A 133 -2.91 10.37 7.12
C ASP A 133 -3.81 10.63 5.89
N GLY A 134 -4.45 9.60 5.33
CA GLY A 134 -5.44 9.73 4.25
C GLY A 134 -4.95 9.36 2.85
N THR A 135 -3.82 8.66 2.71
CA THR A 135 -3.36 8.10 1.43
C THR A 135 -4.16 6.83 1.12
N HIS A 136 -4.81 6.76 -0.05
CA HIS A 136 -5.36 5.50 -0.55
C HIS A 136 -4.21 4.55 -0.91
N LEU A 137 -4.19 3.35 -0.33
CA LEU A 137 -3.12 2.36 -0.57
C LEU A 137 -3.60 1.22 -1.48
N GLY A 138 -4.81 0.72 -1.26
CA GLY A 138 -5.34 -0.43 -1.97
C GLY A 138 -6.49 -1.05 -1.17
N HIS A 139 -6.57 -2.38 -1.12
CA HIS A 139 -7.66 -3.06 -0.42
C HIS A 139 -7.18 -4.32 0.32
N ASN A 140 -7.80 -4.60 1.46
CA ASN A 140 -7.72 -5.90 2.11
C ASN A 140 -8.69 -6.87 1.40
N LEU A 141 -8.13 -7.92 0.83
CA LEU A 141 -8.86 -8.95 0.09
C LEU A 141 -8.52 -10.33 0.69
N PRO A 142 -9.08 -10.66 1.88
CA PRO A 142 -8.73 -11.90 2.57
C PRO A 142 -8.93 -13.14 1.70
N ASP A 143 -8.05 -14.11 1.88
CA ASP A 143 -8.07 -15.41 1.23
C ASP A 143 -8.01 -16.53 2.29
N ARG A 144 -7.82 -17.78 1.84
CA ARG A 144 -7.71 -18.94 2.73
C ARG A 144 -6.50 -18.89 3.68
N HIS A 145 -5.57 -17.97 3.49
CA HIS A 145 -4.37 -17.77 4.31
C HIS A 145 -4.51 -16.57 5.27
N GLY A 146 -5.66 -15.90 5.30
CA GLY A 146 -5.93 -14.75 6.15
C GLY A 146 -6.03 -13.45 5.37
N ASN A 147 -5.72 -12.32 6.02
CA ASN A 147 -5.73 -11.02 5.36
C ASN A 147 -4.68 -10.97 4.24
N ARG A 148 -5.00 -10.25 3.17
CA ARG A 148 -4.10 -10.01 2.04
C ARG A 148 -4.31 -8.59 1.54
N PHE A 149 -3.36 -7.72 1.83
CA PHE A 149 -3.43 -6.32 1.45
C PHE A 149 -2.84 -6.18 0.05
N CYS A 150 -3.72 -5.99 -0.93
CA CYS A 150 -3.37 -5.79 -2.33
C CYS A 150 -3.16 -4.29 -2.55
N ILE A 151 -1.89 -3.87 -2.63
CA ILE A 151 -1.48 -2.47 -2.48
C ILE A 151 -0.82 -1.94 -3.76
N ASN A 152 -1.21 -0.73 -4.17
CA ASN A 152 -0.61 -0.01 -5.28
C ASN A 152 0.86 0.32 -4.96
N LEU A 153 1.79 -0.10 -5.81
CA LEU A 153 3.22 0.22 -5.68
C LEU A 153 3.43 1.74 -5.66
N VAL A 154 2.72 2.49 -6.52
CA VAL A 154 2.82 3.96 -6.55
C VAL A 154 2.42 4.63 -5.23
N CYS A 155 1.68 3.96 -4.35
CA CYS A 155 1.26 4.51 -3.05
C CYS A 155 2.23 4.20 -1.91
N VAL A 156 3.19 3.30 -2.15
CA VAL A 156 4.19 2.86 -1.17
C VAL A 156 5.63 3.06 -1.66
N ALA A 157 5.80 3.94 -2.65
CA ALA A 157 7.07 4.29 -3.27
C ALA A 157 7.69 5.57 -2.69
N GLY A 158 7.25 6.02 -1.51
CA GLY A 158 7.84 7.16 -0.83
C GLY A 158 9.29 6.90 -0.41
N ASN A 159 10.03 7.99 -0.20
CA ASN A 159 11.27 7.96 0.56
C ASN A 159 10.98 8.24 2.03
N LYS A 160 11.79 7.62 2.90
CA LYS A 160 11.75 7.86 4.34
C LYS A 160 11.88 9.35 4.67
N LYS A 161 11.03 9.82 5.59
CA LYS A 161 11.12 11.14 6.23
C LYS A 161 11.11 11.00 7.74
#